data_AF-A0A920IAC9-F1
#
_entry.id   AF-A0A920IAC9-F1
#
_cell.length_a   1.000
_cell.length_b   1.000
_cell.length_c   1.000
_cell.angle_alpha   90.00
_cell.angle_beta   90.00
_cell.angle_gamma   90.00
#
_symmetry.space_group_name_H-M   'P 1'
#
loop_
_entity.id
_entity.type
_entity.pdbx_description
1 polymer ?
#
loop_
_entity_poly.entity_id
_entity_poly.type
_entity_poly.pdbx_seq_one_letter_code
_entity_poly.pdbx_strand_id
1 'polypeptide(L)'
;MRNYILSEKETLSNQPIYTVADLSNAVKRAIESNFDFVRVRGEISKPASPGSGHIYFSLKDQNVTLACVIWKGQLSHINIQPEEGMDVICTGKLTTFSGQSRYQLNVIQIEYSGEGALLKQLEVLKRQLQAEGLFSEDRKQKTPYLPSVIGVVTSPTGAVIRDILHRLSERFGVRVLIAPVPVQGLGAEKHIANAITAFNQLSQSENIPKPNVIIVARGGGSLEDLWCFNEEVVIRAVSESKIPIISAVGHETDTTLIDYVADIRAPTPTAAAEIATPVLTELITRINELNFRTSQAIDRKFLFKENQLTAAIRGLIHPSDQINNYSQRIDIMNERIEKTLQNIISSKQNYLTRLFEKMPKPEQKLTNIQSSIIEANERMKAQIEKTLLNSEQTVLRYGQLLDAFSFKRVLEKGFVLVTDRKGNPVKQSQDAEPGAYINLQFYDAKRQAQLDPDTLNTVDNKGDNSSEKREISKQKENNKKNKIELQPKLF
;
A
#
# COMPACT_ATOMS: atom_id res chain seq x y z
N MET A 1 -19.45 -122.06 53.31
CA MET A 1 -18.52 -122.60 54.35
C MET A 1 -17.26 -121.76 54.41
N ARG A 2 -17.01 -121.06 55.52
CA ARG A 2 -15.71 -120.99 56.20
C ARG A 2 -15.94 -120.28 57.54
N ASN A 3 -15.48 -120.89 58.62
CA ASN A 3 -15.80 -120.43 59.97
C ASN A 3 -14.83 -119.33 60.38
N TYR A 4 -15.34 -118.21 60.90
CA TYR A 4 -14.53 -117.29 61.68
C TYR A 4 -14.40 -117.84 63.10
N ILE A 5 -13.20 -118.23 63.48
CA ILE A 5 -12.82 -118.39 64.89
C ILE A 5 -12.24 -117.05 65.33
N LEU A 6 -13.02 -116.28 66.09
CA LEU A 6 -12.53 -115.06 66.72
C LEU A 6 -11.71 -115.44 67.96
N SER A 7 -10.41 -115.15 67.92
CA SER A 7 -9.51 -115.27 69.07
C SER A 7 -9.63 -114.04 69.94
N GLU A 8 -9.93 -114.20 71.23
CA GLU A 8 -10.02 -113.09 72.17
C GLU A 8 -8.64 -112.45 72.43
N LYS A 9 -8.43 -111.24 71.89
CA LYS A 9 -7.74 -110.08 72.53
C LYS A 9 -7.47 -108.98 71.50
N GLU A 10 -8.43 -108.07 71.33
CA GLU A 10 -8.11 -106.69 70.92
C GLU A 10 -8.68 -105.71 71.95
N THR A 11 -7.89 -104.68 72.22
CA THR A 11 -8.00 -103.83 73.42
C THR A 11 -9.16 -102.84 73.36
N LEU A 12 -9.70 -102.50 74.54
CA LEU A 12 -10.71 -101.46 74.74
C LEU A 12 -10.31 -100.12 74.09
N SER A 13 -10.90 -99.82 72.94
CA SER A 13 -10.95 -98.48 72.34
C SER A 13 -12.40 -98.19 71.97
N ASN A 14 -12.89 -97.00 72.29
CA ASN A 14 -14.27 -96.57 71.96
C ASN A 14 -14.37 -96.05 70.52
N GLN A 15 -13.62 -96.66 69.59
CA GLN A 15 -13.54 -96.30 68.18
C GLN A 15 -13.93 -97.53 67.34
N PRO A 16 -14.91 -97.43 66.43
CA PRO A 16 -15.36 -98.57 65.64
C PRO A 16 -14.30 -99.03 64.65
N ILE A 17 -14.03 -100.34 64.64
CA ILE A 17 -13.13 -100.99 63.68
C ILE A 17 -13.88 -101.13 62.34
N TYR A 18 -13.39 -100.46 61.30
CA TYR A 18 -13.91 -100.57 59.94
C TYR A 18 -13.10 -101.59 59.13
N THR A 19 -13.75 -102.37 58.26
CA THR A 19 -13.00 -103.07 57.20
C THR A 19 -12.51 -102.05 56.15
N VAL A 20 -11.53 -102.44 55.33
CA VAL A 20 -11.03 -101.59 54.23
C VAL A 20 -12.17 -101.16 53.28
N ALA A 21 -13.14 -102.04 53.03
CA ALA A 21 -14.31 -101.74 52.21
C ALA A 21 -15.27 -100.75 52.91
N ASP A 22 -15.54 -100.93 54.20
CA ASP A 22 -16.43 -100.04 54.95
C ASP A 22 -15.83 -98.63 55.08
N LEU A 23 -14.52 -98.55 55.36
CA LEU A 23 -13.78 -97.29 55.45
C LEU A 23 -13.76 -96.56 54.10
N SER A 24 -13.48 -97.28 53.00
CA SER A 24 -13.54 -96.69 51.65
C SER A 24 -14.94 -96.18 51.31
N ASN A 25 -15.99 -96.93 51.65
CA ASN A 25 -17.38 -96.51 51.44
C ASN A 25 -17.84 -95.40 52.39
N ALA A 26 -17.24 -95.27 53.58
CA ALA A 26 -17.46 -94.14 54.48
C ALA A 26 -16.81 -92.86 53.95
N VAL A 27 -15.53 -92.92 53.55
CA VAL A 27 -14.81 -91.80 52.92
C VAL A 27 -15.50 -91.36 51.62
N LYS A 28 -15.94 -92.32 50.79
CA LYS A 28 -16.74 -92.02 49.58
C LYS A 28 -17.97 -91.19 49.91
N ARG A 29 -18.81 -91.64 50.85
CA ARG A 29 -20.04 -90.95 51.24
C ARG A 29 -19.77 -89.57 51.82
N ALA A 30 -18.77 -89.42 52.69
CA ALA A 30 -18.42 -88.14 53.31
C ALA A 30 -17.91 -87.09 52.31
N ILE A 31 -17.25 -87.53 51.23
CA ILE A 31 -16.80 -86.64 50.14
C ILE A 31 -17.96 -86.32 49.20
N GLU A 32 -18.75 -87.32 48.80
CA GLU A 32 -19.90 -87.14 47.91
C GLU A 32 -21.08 -86.39 48.55
N SER A 33 -21.13 -86.27 49.88
CA SER A 33 -22.06 -85.41 50.62
C SER A 33 -21.57 -83.97 50.77
N ASN A 34 -20.27 -83.77 50.96
CA ASN A 34 -19.71 -82.45 51.30
C ASN A 34 -19.24 -81.68 50.04
N PHE A 35 -19.00 -82.38 48.94
CA PHE A 35 -18.46 -81.85 47.68
C PHE A 35 -19.28 -82.32 46.47
N ASP A 36 -20.62 -82.35 46.64
CA ASP A 36 -21.60 -82.72 45.61
C ASP A 36 -21.54 -81.79 44.38
N PHE A 37 -21.31 -80.49 44.61
CA PHE A 37 -21.13 -79.48 43.57
C PHE A 37 -19.98 -78.54 43.95
N VAL A 38 -18.86 -78.63 43.23
CA VAL A 38 -17.66 -77.81 43.45
C VAL A 38 -17.19 -77.15 42.15
N ARG A 39 -16.59 -75.96 42.27
CA ARG A 39 -15.90 -75.25 41.19
C ARG A 39 -14.41 -75.20 41.54
N VAL A 40 -13.54 -75.67 40.63
CA VAL A 40 -12.10 -75.79 40.85
C VAL A 40 -11.37 -75.13 39.68
N ARG A 41 -10.50 -74.16 39.98
CA ARG A 41 -9.57 -73.55 39.01
C ARG A 41 -8.32 -74.43 38.87
N GLY A 42 -7.77 -74.53 37.66
CA GLY A 42 -6.44 -75.09 37.45
C GLY A 42 -6.05 -75.19 35.98
N GLU A 43 -4.74 -75.40 35.75
CA GLU A 43 -4.15 -75.65 34.44
C GLU A 43 -4.42 -77.11 34.01
N ILE A 44 -4.97 -77.32 32.82
CA ILE A 44 -5.16 -78.66 32.25
C ILE A 44 -3.80 -79.23 31.84
N SER A 45 -3.44 -80.39 32.41
CA SER A 45 -2.29 -81.19 31.98
C SER A 45 -2.69 -82.63 31.65
N LYS A 46 -2.00 -83.20 30.66
CA LYS A 46 -2.16 -84.56 30.13
C LYS A 46 -3.61 -84.93 29.80
N PRO A 47 -4.31 -84.15 28.95
CA PRO A 47 -5.61 -84.56 28.42
C PRO A 47 -5.46 -85.81 27.55
N ALA A 48 -6.25 -86.84 27.85
CA ALA A 48 -6.25 -88.11 27.16
C ALA A 48 -7.69 -88.53 26.84
N SER A 49 -7.94 -88.95 25.60
CA SER A 49 -9.23 -89.48 25.15
C SER A 49 -9.07 -90.90 24.61
N PRO A 50 -9.19 -91.93 25.47
CA PRO A 50 -9.17 -93.33 25.04
C PRO A 50 -10.40 -93.68 24.20
N GLY A 51 -10.33 -94.79 23.45
CA GLY A 51 -11.42 -95.27 22.58
C GLY A 51 -12.76 -95.62 23.27
N SER A 52 -12.84 -95.51 24.60
CA SER A 52 -14.12 -95.53 25.35
C SER A 52 -14.97 -94.26 25.13
N GLY A 53 -14.37 -93.16 24.67
CA GLY A 53 -15.05 -91.86 24.52
C GLY A 53 -15.31 -91.19 25.87
N HIS A 54 -14.38 -91.31 26.81
CA HIS A 54 -14.33 -90.48 28.03
C HIS A 54 -13.04 -89.67 27.96
N ILE A 55 -13.06 -88.42 28.43
CA ILE A 55 -11.85 -87.60 28.50
C ILE A 55 -11.36 -87.58 29.93
N TYR A 56 -10.09 -87.94 30.12
CA TYR A 56 -9.39 -87.87 31.39
C TYR A 56 -8.32 -86.79 31.30
N PHE A 57 -8.19 -85.96 32.33
CA PHE A 57 -7.12 -84.96 32.43
C PHE A 57 -6.79 -84.71 33.90
N SER A 58 -5.70 -83.99 34.18
CA SER A 58 -5.41 -83.49 35.52
C SER A 58 -5.51 -81.97 35.54
N LEU A 59 -6.23 -81.42 36.50
CA LEU A 59 -6.08 -80.00 36.87
C LEU A 59 -4.84 -79.88 37.74
N LYS A 60 -3.97 -78.93 37.39
CA LYS A 60 -2.74 -78.61 38.12
C LYS A 60 -2.84 -77.20 38.70
N ASP A 61 -2.44 -77.08 39.95
CA ASP A 61 -2.10 -75.84 40.64
C ASP A 61 -0.63 -75.90 41.09
N GLN A 62 -0.09 -74.82 41.67
CA GLN A 62 1.34 -74.61 41.94
C GLN A 62 2.07 -75.83 42.54
N ASN A 63 1.44 -76.53 43.49
CA ASN A 63 1.99 -77.70 44.18
C ASN A 63 1.06 -78.93 44.21
N VAL A 64 -0.08 -78.91 43.52
CA VAL A 64 -1.14 -79.94 43.68
C VAL A 64 -1.75 -80.33 42.32
N THR A 65 -2.14 -81.60 42.16
CA THR A 65 -2.84 -82.10 40.98
C THR A 65 -4.11 -82.88 41.35
N LEU A 66 -5.24 -82.55 40.71
CA LEU A 66 -6.53 -83.21 40.86
C LEU A 66 -6.91 -83.95 39.58
N ALA A 67 -7.17 -85.26 39.67
CA ALA A 67 -7.64 -86.05 38.55
C ALA A 67 -9.09 -85.67 38.17
N CYS A 68 -9.35 -85.51 36.88
CA CYS A 68 -10.64 -85.09 36.34
C CYS A 68 -11.10 -86.05 35.23
N VAL A 69 -12.41 -86.30 35.16
CA VAL A 69 -13.04 -87.13 34.12
C VAL A 69 -14.32 -86.49 33.58
N ILE A 70 -14.45 -86.50 32.26
CA ILE A 70 -15.70 -86.19 31.53
C ILE A 70 -16.27 -87.50 31.00
N TRP A 71 -17.49 -87.82 31.40
CA TRP A 71 -18.22 -89.01 30.95
C TRP A 71 -18.87 -88.77 29.57
N LYS A 72 -18.96 -89.82 28.75
CA LYS A 72 -19.40 -89.72 27.34
C LYS A 72 -20.70 -88.95 27.12
N GLY A 73 -21.69 -89.12 28.01
CA GLY A 73 -22.97 -88.42 27.91
C GLY A 73 -22.85 -86.90 28.12
N GLN A 74 -21.94 -86.47 29.00
CA GLN A 74 -21.75 -85.07 29.37
C GLN A 74 -20.89 -84.28 28.37
N LEU A 75 -20.13 -84.96 27.49
CA LEU A 75 -19.42 -84.31 26.37
C LEU A 75 -20.35 -83.43 25.51
N SER A 76 -21.62 -83.83 25.36
CA SER A 76 -22.63 -83.09 24.60
C SER A 76 -23.06 -81.75 25.23
N HIS A 77 -22.66 -81.47 26.47
CA HIS A 77 -23.00 -80.24 27.21
C HIS A 77 -21.76 -79.37 27.49
N ILE A 78 -20.57 -79.77 27.03
CA ILE A 78 -19.31 -79.08 27.29
C ILE A 78 -18.81 -78.45 25.98
N ASN A 79 -18.94 -77.13 25.88
CA ASN A 79 -18.59 -76.36 24.68
C ASN A 79 -17.07 -76.15 24.49
N ILE A 80 -16.23 -76.53 25.46
CA ILE A 80 -14.78 -76.33 25.44
C ILE A 80 -14.09 -77.70 25.39
N GLN A 81 -13.34 -77.96 24.33
CA GLN A 81 -12.47 -79.13 24.26
C GLN A 81 -11.21 -78.89 25.12
N PRO A 82 -10.88 -79.78 26.08
CA PRO A 82 -9.75 -79.58 26.99
C PRO A 82 -8.40 -79.85 26.30
N GLU A 83 -7.59 -78.80 26.14
CA GLU A 83 -6.21 -78.87 25.63
C GLU A 83 -5.18 -78.65 26.75
N GLU A 84 -3.93 -79.10 26.56
CA GLU A 84 -2.88 -78.94 27.56
C GLU A 84 -2.41 -77.47 27.65
N GLY A 85 -2.24 -76.97 28.87
CA GLY A 85 -1.86 -75.57 29.16
C GLY A 85 -3.03 -74.58 29.25
N MET A 86 -4.29 -75.04 29.13
CA MET A 86 -5.47 -74.20 29.39
C MET A 86 -5.70 -74.01 30.89
N ASP A 87 -5.69 -72.78 31.41
CA ASP A 87 -6.26 -72.48 32.74
C ASP A 87 -7.79 -72.43 32.64
N VAL A 88 -8.48 -73.24 33.44
CA VAL A 88 -9.93 -73.42 33.40
C VAL A 88 -10.55 -73.45 34.78
N ILE A 89 -11.84 -73.15 34.86
CA ILE A 89 -12.69 -73.46 36.01
C ILE A 89 -13.55 -74.66 35.63
N CYS A 90 -13.28 -75.82 36.24
CA CYS A 90 -14.12 -77.00 36.10
C CYS A 90 -15.17 -77.03 37.20
N THR A 91 -16.43 -77.22 36.82
CA THR A 91 -17.57 -77.38 37.73
C THR A 91 -18.04 -78.82 37.70
N GLY A 92 -18.18 -79.47 38.86
CA GLY A 92 -18.50 -80.89 38.92
C GLY A 92 -18.68 -81.48 40.32
N LYS A 93 -18.80 -82.80 40.39
CA LYS A 93 -18.94 -83.58 41.64
C LYS A 93 -17.64 -84.29 42.00
N LEU A 94 -17.15 -84.12 43.23
CA LEU A 94 -15.98 -84.85 43.71
C LEU A 94 -16.39 -86.27 44.16
N THR A 95 -15.66 -87.28 43.69
CA THR A 95 -15.95 -88.70 43.94
C THR A 95 -14.69 -89.51 44.23
N THR A 96 -14.83 -90.74 44.71
CA THR A 96 -13.74 -91.72 44.87
C THR A 96 -13.92 -92.91 43.93
N PHE A 97 -12.80 -93.45 43.46
CA PHE A 97 -12.79 -94.69 42.69
C PHE A 97 -12.92 -95.91 43.63
N SER A 98 -13.88 -96.80 43.39
CA SER A 98 -14.20 -97.90 44.32
C SER A 98 -13.12 -98.99 44.43
N GLY A 99 -12.12 -99.00 43.54
CA GLY A 99 -10.98 -99.93 43.59
C GLY A 99 -9.68 -99.35 44.15
N GLN A 100 -9.59 -98.03 44.38
CA GLN A 100 -8.38 -97.35 44.87
C GLN A 100 -8.76 -96.05 45.60
N SER A 101 -8.17 -95.78 46.76
CA SER A 101 -8.42 -94.56 47.58
C SER A 101 -7.85 -93.27 46.95
N ARG A 102 -8.31 -92.93 45.74
CA ARG A 102 -7.98 -91.73 44.98
C ARG A 102 -9.25 -90.91 44.72
N TYR A 103 -9.10 -89.60 44.79
CA TYR A 103 -10.16 -88.63 44.51
C TYR A 103 -10.15 -88.24 43.03
N GLN A 104 -11.34 -88.10 42.44
CA GLN A 104 -11.52 -87.63 41.06
C GLN A 104 -12.72 -86.69 40.96
N LEU A 105 -12.59 -85.63 40.17
CA LEU A 105 -13.69 -84.72 39.84
C LEU A 105 -14.42 -85.22 38.59
N ASN A 106 -15.71 -85.56 38.73
CA ASN A 106 -16.60 -85.77 37.59
C ASN A 106 -17.01 -84.39 37.07
N VAL A 107 -16.42 -83.96 35.96
CA VAL A 107 -16.60 -82.62 35.40
C VAL A 107 -17.87 -82.56 34.56
N ILE A 108 -18.77 -81.65 34.92
CA ILE A 108 -20.08 -81.44 34.31
C ILE A 108 -20.03 -80.27 33.32
N GLN A 109 -19.28 -79.22 33.67
CA GLN A 109 -19.12 -77.99 32.89
C GLN A 109 -17.68 -77.50 33.00
N ILE A 110 -17.13 -76.98 31.90
CA ILE A 110 -15.82 -76.32 31.84
C ILE A 110 -16.03 -74.88 31.38
N GLU A 111 -15.35 -73.96 32.04
CA GLU A 111 -15.30 -72.53 31.74
C GLU A 111 -13.83 -72.11 31.63
N TYR A 112 -13.49 -71.15 30.78
CA TYR A 112 -12.13 -70.59 30.79
C TYR A 112 -11.87 -69.81 32.08
N SER A 113 -10.64 -69.88 32.58
CA SER A 113 -10.23 -69.18 33.79
C SER A 113 -9.89 -67.72 33.51
N GLY A 114 -10.92 -66.88 33.48
CA GLY A 114 -10.81 -65.43 33.50
C GLY A 114 -10.40 -64.74 32.19
N GLU A 115 -10.12 -63.45 32.33
CA GLU A 115 -10.00 -62.43 31.28
C GLU A 115 -9.06 -62.82 30.12
N GLY A 116 -8.01 -63.61 30.37
CA GLY A 116 -6.99 -63.95 29.38
C GLY A 116 -7.53 -64.66 28.13
N ALA A 117 -8.59 -65.46 28.25
CA ALA A 117 -9.23 -66.11 27.09
C ALA A 117 -9.99 -65.09 26.22
N LEU A 118 -10.72 -64.17 26.86
CA LEU A 118 -11.44 -63.09 26.18
C LEU A 118 -10.47 -62.08 25.54
N LEU A 119 -9.40 -61.72 26.22
CA LEU A 119 -8.33 -60.86 25.67
C LEU A 119 -7.67 -61.49 24.44
N LYS A 120 -7.43 -62.82 24.44
CA LYS A 120 -6.91 -63.55 23.27
C LYS A 120 -7.88 -63.54 22.08
N GLN A 121 -9.19 -63.71 22.34
CA GLN A 121 -10.22 -63.61 21.30
C GLN A 121 -10.32 -62.18 20.73
N LEU A 122 -10.32 -61.17 21.60
CA LEU A 122 -10.33 -59.75 21.23
C LEU A 122 -9.12 -59.39 20.37
N GLU A 123 -7.91 -59.86 20.73
CA GLU A 123 -6.71 -59.58 19.94
C GLU A 123 -6.75 -60.24 18.54
N VAL A 124 -7.27 -61.46 18.42
CA VAL A 124 -7.46 -62.13 17.12
C VAL A 124 -8.44 -61.33 16.25
N LEU A 125 -9.60 -60.98 16.78
CA LEU A 125 -10.61 -60.19 16.05
C LEU A 125 -10.09 -58.80 15.67
N LYS A 126 -9.35 -58.15 16.58
CA LYS A 126 -8.68 -56.86 16.31
C LYS A 126 -7.72 -56.97 15.13
N ARG A 127 -6.86 -57.99 15.10
CA ARG A 127 -5.90 -58.20 14.00
C ARG A 127 -6.62 -58.48 12.67
N GLN A 128 -7.74 -59.21 12.68
CA GLN A 128 -8.57 -59.45 11.49
C GLN A 128 -9.20 -58.15 10.95
N LEU A 129 -9.91 -57.41 11.78
CA LEU A 129 -10.60 -56.17 11.37
C LEU A 129 -9.61 -55.03 11.04
N GLN A 130 -8.42 -55.05 11.62
CA GLN A 130 -7.31 -54.17 11.22
C GLN A 130 -6.77 -54.52 9.82
N ALA A 131 -6.67 -55.80 9.48
CA ALA A 131 -6.24 -56.24 8.14
C ALA A 131 -7.29 -55.95 7.06
N GLU A 132 -8.58 -55.95 7.42
CA GLU A 132 -9.67 -55.42 6.57
C GLU A 132 -9.69 -53.88 6.46
N GLY A 133 -8.89 -53.16 7.26
CA GLY A 133 -8.81 -51.70 7.23
C GLY A 133 -10.00 -50.98 7.87
N LEU A 134 -10.80 -51.62 8.72
CA LEU A 134 -11.93 -50.97 9.40
C LEU A 134 -11.50 -49.85 10.36
N PHE A 135 -10.27 -49.93 10.90
CA PHE A 135 -9.70 -48.92 11.82
C PHE A 135 -8.95 -47.77 11.10
N SER A 136 -9.10 -47.59 9.79
CA SER A 136 -8.39 -46.51 9.08
C SER A 136 -8.97 -45.13 9.41
N GLU A 137 -8.10 -44.19 9.80
CA GLU A 137 -8.45 -42.78 10.03
C GLU A 137 -9.10 -42.12 8.79
N ASP A 138 -8.74 -42.55 7.57
CA ASP A 138 -9.31 -42.03 6.32
C ASP A 138 -10.82 -42.29 6.17
N ARG A 139 -11.37 -43.24 6.95
CA ARG A 139 -12.81 -43.56 6.95
C ARG A 139 -13.61 -42.69 7.92
N LYS A 140 -12.96 -41.97 8.84
CA LYS A 140 -13.63 -41.26 9.93
C LYS A 140 -14.24 -39.93 9.47
N GLN A 141 -15.49 -39.72 9.84
CA GLN A 141 -16.33 -38.58 9.51
C GLN A 141 -16.18 -37.48 10.57
N LYS A 142 -15.96 -36.24 10.13
CA LYS A 142 -15.88 -35.09 11.03
C LYS A 142 -17.25 -34.82 11.64
N THR A 143 -17.32 -34.73 12.97
CA THR A 143 -18.55 -34.35 13.67
C THR A 143 -18.99 -32.93 13.30
N PRO A 144 -20.30 -32.67 13.21
CA PRO A 144 -20.81 -31.32 12.96
C PRO A 144 -20.60 -30.44 14.20
N TYR A 145 -20.07 -29.23 14.02
CA TYR A 145 -19.84 -28.27 15.12
C TYR A 145 -21.13 -27.83 15.83
N LEU A 146 -22.27 -27.89 15.13
CA LEU A 146 -23.60 -27.51 15.62
C LEU A 146 -24.63 -28.57 15.17
N PRO A 147 -24.76 -29.71 15.88
CA PRO A 147 -25.83 -30.66 15.59
C PRO A 147 -27.19 -30.07 16.00
N SER A 148 -28.19 -30.25 15.14
CA SER A 148 -29.59 -29.93 15.47
C SER A 148 -30.28 -31.08 16.22
N VAL A 149 -29.82 -32.31 16.00
CA VAL A 149 -30.35 -33.54 16.61
C VAL A 149 -29.21 -34.51 16.91
N ILE A 150 -29.20 -35.06 18.12
CA ILE A 150 -28.24 -36.08 18.58
C ILE A 150 -28.99 -37.39 18.81
N GLY A 151 -28.52 -38.49 18.20
CA GLY A 151 -28.97 -39.84 18.51
C GLY A 151 -28.19 -40.40 19.70
N VAL A 152 -28.83 -41.12 20.62
CA VAL A 152 -28.16 -41.80 21.74
C VAL A 152 -28.61 -43.24 21.81
N VAL A 153 -27.65 -44.17 21.68
CA VAL A 153 -27.84 -45.62 21.80
C VAL A 153 -27.36 -46.03 23.19
N THR A 154 -28.30 -46.30 24.11
CA THR A 154 -27.98 -46.68 25.50
C THR A 154 -29.20 -47.30 26.22
N SER A 155 -29.04 -47.71 27.47
CA SER A 155 -30.12 -48.25 28.31
C SER A 155 -31.03 -47.12 28.85
N PRO A 156 -32.38 -47.27 28.77
CA PRO A 156 -33.32 -46.25 29.20
C PRO A 156 -33.35 -46.00 30.72
N THR A 157 -32.78 -46.91 31.53
CA THR A 157 -32.88 -46.86 33.01
C THR A 157 -31.59 -46.45 33.72
N GLY A 158 -30.47 -46.26 33.00
CA GLY A 158 -29.16 -45.97 33.59
C GLY A 158 -28.96 -44.52 34.07
N ALA A 159 -27.90 -44.29 34.84
CA ALA A 159 -27.39 -42.95 35.14
C ALA A 159 -26.86 -42.26 33.86
N VAL A 160 -26.09 -43.01 33.07
CA VAL A 160 -25.50 -42.65 31.75
C VAL A 160 -26.37 -41.71 30.91
N ILE A 161 -27.63 -42.06 30.68
CA ILE A 161 -28.53 -41.26 29.85
C ILE A 161 -28.94 -39.94 30.52
N ARG A 162 -29.07 -39.92 31.85
CA ARG A 162 -29.34 -38.70 32.63
C ARG A 162 -28.13 -37.77 32.61
N ASP A 163 -26.93 -38.32 32.73
CA ASP A 163 -25.67 -37.56 32.70
C ASP A 163 -25.45 -36.90 31.32
N ILE A 164 -25.69 -37.65 30.24
CA ILE A 164 -25.70 -37.12 28.86
C ILE A 164 -26.75 -36.03 28.70
N LEU A 165 -28.01 -36.29 29.08
CA LEU A 165 -29.11 -35.33 28.91
C LEU A 165 -28.87 -34.05 29.72
N HIS A 166 -28.40 -34.17 30.97
CA HIS A 166 -28.03 -33.03 31.80
C HIS A 166 -26.95 -32.21 31.11
N ARG A 167 -25.82 -32.83 30.75
CA ARG A 167 -24.68 -32.10 30.17
C ARG A 167 -25.01 -31.47 28.82
N LEU A 168 -25.81 -32.12 27.97
CA LEU A 168 -26.31 -31.53 26.74
C LEU A 168 -27.23 -30.33 27.01
N SER A 169 -28.13 -30.43 28.00
CA SER A 169 -29.07 -29.34 28.35
C SER A 169 -28.39 -28.12 28.95
N GLU A 170 -27.36 -28.33 29.78
CA GLU A 170 -26.58 -27.29 30.44
C GLU A 170 -25.68 -26.54 29.44
N ARG A 171 -25.11 -27.26 28.47
CA ARG A 171 -24.01 -26.76 27.62
C ARG A 171 -24.46 -26.17 26.28
N PHE A 172 -25.51 -26.71 25.65
CA PHE A 172 -26.03 -26.16 24.38
C PHE A 172 -27.56 -26.29 24.15
N GLY A 173 -28.22 -27.32 24.67
CA GLY A 173 -29.67 -27.50 24.55
C GLY A 173 -30.13 -28.07 23.20
N VAL A 174 -29.75 -29.31 22.90
CA VAL A 174 -30.04 -29.99 21.61
C VAL A 174 -31.20 -30.99 21.72
N ARG A 175 -31.96 -31.20 20.64
CA ARG A 175 -32.95 -32.29 20.57
C ARG A 175 -32.24 -33.65 20.59
N VAL A 176 -32.58 -34.49 21.57
CA VAL A 176 -32.05 -35.86 21.69
C VAL A 176 -33.08 -36.88 21.22
N LEU A 177 -32.65 -37.88 20.47
CA LEU A 177 -33.41 -39.08 20.13
C LEU A 177 -32.75 -40.28 20.80
N ILE A 178 -33.49 -40.98 21.64
CA ILE A 178 -32.99 -42.14 22.38
C ILE A 178 -33.42 -43.41 21.65
N ALA A 179 -32.47 -44.27 21.32
CA ALA A 179 -32.71 -45.66 20.93
C ALA A 179 -32.46 -46.56 22.15
N PRO A 180 -33.52 -46.96 22.89
CA PRO A 180 -33.37 -47.74 24.10
C PRO A 180 -32.96 -49.18 23.76
N VAL A 181 -31.76 -49.57 24.19
CA VAL A 181 -31.21 -50.92 23.96
C VAL A 181 -30.68 -51.53 25.25
N PRO A 182 -30.69 -52.86 25.41
CA PRO A 182 -29.81 -53.52 26.37
C PRO A 182 -28.36 -53.23 25.98
N VAL A 183 -27.58 -52.72 26.92
CA VAL A 183 -26.14 -52.38 26.75
C VAL A 183 -25.21 -53.44 27.35
N GLN A 184 -25.77 -54.56 27.83
CA GLN A 184 -25.05 -55.64 28.51
C GLN A 184 -25.83 -56.96 28.36
N GLY A 185 -25.13 -58.08 28.48
CA GLY A 185 -25.71 -59.42 28.35
C GLY A 185 -25.84 -59.91 26.91
N LEU A 186 -26.11 -61.21 26.76
CA LEU A 186 -26.13 -61.92 25.48
C LEU A 186 -27.30 -61.44 24.59
N GLY A 187 -27.01 -61.02 23.36
CA GLY A 187 -27.98 -60.45 22.42
C GLY A 187 -27.95 -58.91 22.33
N ALA A 188 -27.29 -58.23 23.29
CA ALA A 188 -27.14 -56.77 23.30
C ALA A 188 -26.46 -56.26 22.02
N GLU A 189 -25.48 -57.01 21.49
CA GLU A 189 -24.72 -56.67 20.29
C GLU A 189 -25.62 -56.44 19.08
N LYS A 190 -26.66 -57.27 18.90
CA LYS A 190 -27.63 -57.14 17.80
C LYS A 190 -28.57 -55.97 18.00
N HIS A 191 -28.97 -55.67 19.24
CA HIS A 191 -29.80 -54.50 19.52
C HIS A 191 -29.04 -53.19 19.26
N ILE A 192 -27.77 -53.10 19.66
CA ILE A 192 -26.90 -51.94 19.40
C ILE A 192 -26.70 -51.74 17.89
N ALA A 193 -26.34 -52.79 17.15
CA ALA A 193 -26.17 -52.74 15.69
C ALA A 193 -27.46 -52.32 14.96
N ASN A 194 -28.61 -52.87 15.36
CA ASN A 194 -29.91 -52.51 14.80
C ASN A 194 -30.29 -51.05 15.10
N ALA A 195 -29.98 -50.52 16.28
CA ALA A 195 -30.24 -49.12 16.64
C ALA A 195 -29.43 -48.13 15.80
N ILE A 196 -28.13 -48.41 15.58
CA ILE A 196 -27.26 -47.62 14.70
C ILE A 196 -27.78 -47.67 13.26
N THR A 197 -28.18 -48.85 12.79
CA THR A 197 -28.76 -49.05 11.46
C THR A 197 -30.08 -48.29 11.29
N ALA A 198 -30.97 -48.31 12.28
CA ALA A 198 -32.24 -47.59 12.26
C ALA A 198 -32.04 -46.06 12.17
N PHE A 199 -31.13 -45.48 12.97
CA PHE A 199 -30.81 -44.05 12.85
C PHE A 199 -30.25 -43.69 11.45
N ASN A 200 -29.48 -44.60 10.84
CA ASN A 200 -28.99 -44.44 9.47
C ASN A 200 -30.08 -44.56 8.40
N GLN A 201 -31.15 -45.33 8.66
CA GLN A 201 -32.29 -45.49 7.75
C GLN A 201 -33.32 -44.35 7.83
N LEU A 202 -33.42 -43.63 8.96
CA LEU A 202 -34.36 -42.51 9.13
C LEU A 202 -34.29 -41.50 7.96
N SER A 203 -35.44 -41.22 7.37
CA SER A 203 -35.58 -40.26 6.26
C SER A 203 -35.92 -38.87 6.77
N GLN A 204 -35.33 -37.83 6.17
CA GLN A 204 -35.49 -36.44 6.61
C GLN A 204 -36.92 -35.87 6.42
N SER A 205 -37.81 -36.64 5.79
CA SER A 205 -39.23 -36.31 5.57
C SER A 205 -40.19 -36.98 6.58
N GLU A 206 -39.69 -37.76 7.54
CA GLU A 206 -40.51 -38.36 8.59
C GLU A 206 -40.71 -37.41 9.79
N ASN A 207 -41.71 -37.67 10.62
CA ASN A 207 -41.96 -36.92 11.87
C ASN A 207 -40.79 -37.00 12.88
N ILE A 208 -39.86 -37.95 12.68
CA ILE A 208 -38.64 -38.13 13.46
C ILE A 208 -37.47 -37.64 12.61
N PRO A 209 -36.80 -36.53 12.99
CA PRO A 209 -35.67 -36.01 12.21
C PRO A 209 -34.46 -36.93 12.31
N LYS A 210 -33.69 -37.06 11.22
CA LYS A 210 -32.44 -37.81 11.21
C LYS A 210 -31.40 -37.15 12.15
N PRO A 211 -30.73 -37.88 13.05
CA PRO A 211 -29.66 -37.31 13.88
C PRO A 211 -28.45 -36.90 13.03
N ASN A 212 -27.71 -35.88 13.48
CA ASN A 212 -26.50 -35.39 12.83
C ASN A 212 -25.21 -36.02 13.40
N VAL A 213 -25.31 -36.62 14.59
CA VAL A 213 -24.27 -37.39 15.28
C VAL A 213 -24.98 -38.42 16.17
N ILE A 214 -24.38 -39.61 16.32
CA ILE A 214 -24.85 -40.65 17.24
C ILE A 214 -23.84 -40.80 18.38
N ILE A 215 -24.31 -40.93 19.62
CA ILE A 215 -23.49 -41.32 20.77
C ILE A 215 -23.87 -42.76 21.16
N VAL A 216 -22.90 -43.67 21.18
CA VAL A 216 -23.08 -45.03 21.72
C VAL A 216 -22.46 -45.04 23.11
N ALA A 217 -23.30 -45.17 24.15
CA ALA A 217 -22.87 -44.85 25.52
C ALA A 217 -23.17 -45.95 26.55
N ARG A 218 -22.20 -46.16 27.45
CA ARG A 218 -22.33 -46.98 28.64
C ARG A 218 -21.48 -46.40 29.79
N GLY A 219 -21.80 -46.74 31.03
CA GLY A 219 -20.90 -46.54 32.16
C GLY A 219 -19.96 -47.74 32.34
N GLY A 220 -19.08 -47.66 33.33
CA GLY A 220 -18.17 -48.77 33.67
C GLY A 220 -18.87 -50.10 33.95
N GLY A 221 -18.13 -51.18 33.73
CA GLY A 221 -18.49 -52.58 33.98
C GLY A 221 -17.22 -53.43 33.88
N SER A 222 -17.32 -54.75 34.06
CA SER A 222 -16.19 -55.65 33.78
C SER A 222 -16.00 -55.88 32.27
N LEU A 223 -14.94 -56.58 31.89
CA LEU A 223 -14.63 -56.85 30.47
C LEU A 223 -15.69 -57.76 29.81
N GLU A 224 -16.22 -58.74 30.55
CA GLU A 224 -17.36 -59.57 30.16
C GLU A 224 -18.63 -58.73 29.96
N ASP A 225 -18.78 -57.71 30.81
CA ASP A 225 -19.91 -56.80 30.81
C ASP A 225 -19.88 -55.94 29.54
N LEU A 226 -18.73 -55.30 29.24
CA LEU A 226 -18.49 -54.48 28.04
C LEU A 226 -18.37 -55.32 26.74
N TRP A 227 -18.41 -56.65 26.81
CA TRP A 227 -18.06 -57.53 25.69
C TRP A 227 -18.91 -57.30 24.42
N CYS A 228 -20.19 -56.98 24.56
CA CYS A 228 -21.10 -56.74 23.43
C CYS A 228 -20.70 -55.56 22.51
N PHE A 229 -19.76 -54.72 22.92
CA PHE A 229 -19.16 -53.65 22.10
C PHE A 229 -17.86 -54.07 21.37
N ASN A 230 -17.37 -55.28 21.64
CA ASN A 230 -16.28 -55.93 20.92
C ASN A 230 -16.79 -56.91 19.84
N GLU A 231 -18.10 -57.14 19.77
CA GLU A 231 -18.71 -58.07 18.81
C GLU A 231 -18.73 -57.51 17.38
N GLU A 232 -18.37 -58.35 16.41
CA GLU A 232 -18.14 -57.97 15.01
C GLU A 232 -19.34 -57.25 14.37
N VAL A 233 -20.57 -57.65 14.74
CA VAL A 233 -21.82 -57.06 14.22
C VAL A 233 -21.99 -55.59 14.62
N VAL A 234 -21.53 -55.19 15.82
CA VAL A 234 -21.53 -53.78 16.23
C VAL A 234 -20.46 -53.02 15.48
N ILE A 235 -19.25 -53.60 15.36
CA ILE A 235 -18.11 -52.94 14.72
C ILE A 235 -18.41 -52.66 13.24
N ARG A 236 -19.00 -53.61 12.51
CA ARG A 236 -19.42 -53.39 11.11
C ARG A 236 -20.55 -52.36 10.99
N ALA A 237 -21.57 -52.41 11.87
CA ALA A 237 -22.65 -51.41 11.87
C ALA A 237 -22.16 -49.97 12.16
N VAL A 238 -21.11 -49.80 12.97
CA VAL A 238 -20.43 -48.50 13.17
C VAL A 238 -19.67 -48.12 11.90
N SER A 239 -18.89 -49.06 11.33
CA SER A 239 -18.05 -48.84 10.13
C SER A 239 -18.84 -48.47 8.86
N GLU A 240 -20.10 -48.89 8.77
CA GLU A 240 -21.02 -48.62 7.65
C GLU A 240 -21.93 -47.39 7.88
N SER A 241 -21.80 -46.72 9.04
CA SER A 241 -22.61 -45.55 9.38
C SER A 241 -22.32 -44.34 8.48
N LYS A 242 -23.37 -43.67 8.02
CA LYS A 242 -23.35 -42.39 7.27
C LYS A 242 -23.63 -41.18 8.17
N ILE A 243 -23.65 -41.41 9.47
CA ILE A 243 -23.79 -40.41 10.53
C ILE A 243 -22.59 -40.63 11.47
N PRO A 244 -21.81 -39.59 11.82
CA PRO A 244 -20.66 -39.78 12.69
C PRO A 244 -21.08 -40.32 14.06
N ILE A 245 -20.28 -41.25 14.58
CA ILE A 245 -20.48 -41.97 15.85
C ILE A 245 -19.39 -41.56 16.85
N ILE A 246 -19.84 -41.19 18.04
CA ILE A 246 -19.00 -40.99 19.22
C ILE A 246 -19.16 -42.24 20.11
N SER A 247 -18.08 -42.98 20.34
CA SER A 247 -18.06 -44.06 21.34
C SER A 247 -17.83 -43.50 22.74
N ALA A 248 -18.59 -43.97 23.72
CA ALA A 248 -18.54 -43.53 25.11
C ALA A 248 -18.84 -44.70 26.06
N VAL A 249 -18.12 -45.81 25.88
CA VAL A 249 -18.44 -47.13 26.44
C VAL A 249 -17.59 -47.53 27.65
N GLY A 250 -16.33 -47.07 27.72
CA GLY A 250 -15.37 -47.42 28.78
C GLY A 250 -14.46 -46.25 29.15
N HIS A 251 -13.70 -46.38 30.23
CA HIS A 251 -12.79 -45.33 30.70
C HIS A 251 -11.46 -45.32 29.93
N GLU A 252 -10.48 -44.54 30.39
CA GLU A 252 -9.16 -44.41 29.74
C GLU A 252 -8.43 -45.76 29.59
N THR A 253 -8.60 -46.69 30.55
CA THR A 253 -8.05 -48.05 30.53
C THR A 253 -8.84 -49.03 29.65
N ASP A 254 -10.13 -48.78 29.43
CA ASP A 254 -11.09 -49.80 29.00
C ASP A 254 -11.37 -49.70 27.48
N THR A 255 -10.31 -49.74 26.66
CA THR A 255 -10.44 -49.55 25.20
C THR A 255 -11.15 -50.74 24.54
N THR A 256 -12.33 -50.50 23.97
CA THR A 256 -13.15 -51.51 23.26
C THR A 256 -12.94 -51.43 21.74
N LEU A 257 -13.36 -52.44 20.98
CA LEU A 257 -13.17 -52.42 19.52
C LEU A 257 -14.06 -51.39 18.80
N ILE A 258 -15.21 -51.01 19.36
CA ILE A 258 -15.99 -49.86 18.89
C ILE A 258 -15.19 -48.55 18.98
N ASP A 259 -14.35 -48.36 19.99
CA ASP A 259 -13.53 -47.15 20.15
C ASP A 259 -12.51 -46.95 19.01
N TYR A 260 -12.16 -48.02 18.28
CA TYR A 260 -11.23 -47.97 17.14
C TYR A 260 -11.91 -47.71 15.79
N VAL A 261 -13.22 -47.96 15.65
CA VAL A 261 -14.00 -47.70 14.42
C VAL A 261 -14.85 -46.43 14.53
N ALA A 262 -15.27 -46.05 15.73
CA ALA A 262 -15.98 -44.79 15.96
C ALA A 262 -15.13 -43.59 15.51
N ASP A 263 -15.81 -42.57 14.98
CA ASP A 263 -15.14 -41.39 14.42
C ASP A 263 -14.44 -40.57 15.51
N ILE A 264 -15.00 -40.57 16.73
CA ILE A 264 -14.36 -40.02 17.93
C ILE A 264 -14.61 -40.94 19.13
N ARG A 265 -13.55 -41.17 19.94
CA ARG A 265 -13.65 -41.79 21.27
C ARG A 265 -13.83 -40.72 22.34
N ALA A 266 -14.82 -40.88 23.22
CA ALA A 266 -14.98 -40.12 24.45
C ALA A 266 -14.64 -41.00 25.68
N PRO A 267 -13.85 -40.52 26.65
CA PRO A 267 -13.47 -41.30 27.83
C PRO A 267 -14.59 -41.45 28.87
N THR A 268 -15.70 -40.71 28.73
CA THR A 268 -16.90 -40.82 29.55
C THR A 268 -18.16 -40.43 28.76
N PRO A 269 -19.37 -40.86 29.20
CA PRO A 269 -20.64 -40.37 28.66
C PRO A 269 -20.81 -38.85 28.72
N THR A 270 -20.30 -38.19 29.76
CA THR A 270 -20.35 -36.72 29.87
C THR A 270 -19.40 -36.05 28.88
N ALA A 271 -18.19 -36.57 28.69
CA ALA A 271 -17.26 -36.07 27.66
C ALA A 271 -17.83 -36.24 26.24
N ALA A 272 -18.62 -37.27 25.99
CA ALA A 272 -19.28 -37.46 24.70
C ALA A 272 -20.27 -36.34 24.38
N ALA A 273 -21.03 -35.87 25.39
CA ALA A 273 -21.90 -34.70 25.26
C ALA A 273 -21.11 -33.41 25.02
N GLU A 274 -19.93 -33.27 25.62
CA GLU A 274 -19.05 -32.10 25.43
C GLU A 274 -18.34 -32.08 24.07
N ILE A 275 -17.99 -33.25 23.53
CA ILE A 275 -17.43 -33.42 22.18
C ILE A 275 -18.51 -33.21 21.11
N ALA A 276 -19.75 -33.63 21.38
CA ALA A 276 -20.87 -33.49 20.45
C ALA A 276 -21.40 -32.05 20.31
N THR A 277 -21.04 -31.12 21.19
CA THR A 277 -21.63 -29.77 21.23
C THR A 277 -20.58 -28.66 21.39
N PRO A 278 -20.91 -27.40 21.07
CA PRO A 278 -20.18 -26.22 21.52
C PRO A 278 -20.68 -25.75 22.91
N VAL A 279 -20.09 -24.70 23.46
CA VAL A 279 -20.57 -24.04 24.68
C VAL A 279 -21.45 -22.83 24.33
N LEU A 280 -22.70 -22.81 24.80
CA LEU A 280 -23.68 -21.76 24.50
C LEU A 280 -23.22 -20.36 24.97
N THR A 281 -22.61 -20.26 26.17
CA THR A 281 -22.14 -18.98 26.71
C THR A 281 -20.98 -18.39 25.91
N GLU A 282 -20.10 -19.22 25.34
CA GLU A 282 -19.05 -18.78 24.42
C GLU A 282 -19.64 -18.26 23.10
N LEU A 283 -20.64 -18.97 22.54
CA LEU A 283 -21.34 -18.53 21.33
C LEU A 283 -22.07 -17.19 21.53
N ILE A 284 -22.79 -17.04 22.66
CA ILE A 284 -23.44 -15.77 23.02
C ILE A 284 -22.40 -14.64 23.17
N THR A 285 -21.29 -14.91 23.86
CA THR A 285 -20.19 -13.94 24.04
C THR A 285 -19.61 -13.52 22.69
N ARG A 286 -19.39 -14.48 21.78
CA ARG A 286 -18.85 -14.22 20.45
C ARG A 286 -19.82 -13.45 19.55
N ILE A 287 -21.12 -13.73 19.62
CA ILE A 287 -22.15 -12.95 18.92
C ILE A 287 -22.16 -11.51 19.44
N ASN A 288 -22.06 -11.30 20.75
CA ASN A 288 -22.01 -9.97 21.35
C ASN A 288 -20.74 -9.19 20.95
N GLU A 289 -19.57 -9.83 20.90
CA GLU A 289 -18.34 -9.23 20.39
C GLU A 289 -18.47 -8.80 18.92
N LEU A 290 -19.03 -9.68 18.06
CA LEU A 290 -19.25 -9.38 16.64
C LEU A 290 -20.25 -8.24 16.43
N ASN A 291 -21.33 -8.20 17.22
CA ASN A 291 -22.29 -7.09 17.22
C ASN A 291 -21.62 -5.77 17.63
N PHE A 292 -20.88 -5.75 18.75
CA PHE A 292 -20.17 -4.56 19.23
C PHE A 292 -19.14 -4.05 18.22
N ARG A 293 -18.36 -4.94 17.61
CA ARG A 293 -17.41 -4.62 16.53
C ARG A 293 -18.10 -4.06 15.29
N THR A 294 -19.30 -4.54 14.98
CA THR A 294 -20.12 -4.06 13.86
C THR A 294 -20.62 -2.65 14.11
N SER A 295 -21.19 -2.36 15.30
CA SER A 295 -21.58 -1.01 15.70
C SER A 295 -20.40 -0.05 15.63
N GLN A 296 -19.25 -0.37 16.24
CA GLN A 296 -18.06 0.47 16.15
C GLN A 296 -17.55 0.70 14.71
N ALA A 297 -17.75 -0.26 13.80
CA ALA A 297 -17.39 -0.08 12.39
C ALA A 297 -18.35 0.89 11.67
N ILE A 298 -19.65 0.82 12.00
CA ILE A 298 -20.68 1.74 11.53
C ILE A 298 -20.44 3.16 12.07
N ASP A 299 -20.21 3.32 13.37
CA ASP A 299 -19.95 4.62 14.02
C ASP A 299 -18.74 5.32 13.40
N ARG A 300 -17.62 4.60 13.24
CA ARG A 300 -16.42 5.10 12.57
C ARG A 300 -16.68 5.45 11.10
N LYS A 301 -17.57 4.74 10.40
CA LYS A 301 -17.95 5.04 9.01
C LYS A 301 -18.77 6.32 8.91
N PHE A 302 -19.71 6.55 9.83
CA PHE A 302 -20.48 7.79 9.91
C PHE A 302 -19.59 8.97 10.29
N LEU A 303 -18.81 8.88 11.37
CA LEU A 303 -17.88 9.94 11.79
C LEU A 303 -16.88 10.30 10.68
N PHE A 304 -16.35 9.31 9.95
CA PHE A 304 -15.49 9.57 8.79
C PHE A 304 -16.23 10.32 7.66
N LYS A 305 -17.50 10.00 7.41
CA LYS A 305 -18.31 10.67 6.38
C LYS A 305 -18.78 12.06 6.79
N GLU A 306 -19.10 12.29 8.06
CA GLU A 306 -19.36 13.61 8.63
C GLU A 306 -18.13 14.51 8.54
N ASN A 307 -16.94 13.99 8.85
CA ASN A 307 -15.69 14.72 8.68
C ASN A 307 -15.39 15.02 7.20
N GLN A 308 -15.64 14.08 6.27
CA GLN A 308 -15.53 14.34 4.83
C GLN A 308 -16.51 15.42 4.36
N LEU A 309 -17.77 15.37 4.80
CA LEU A 309 -18.78 16.39 4.49
C LEU A 309 -18.39 17.77 5.02
N THR A 310 -17.95 17.84 6.28
CA THR A 310 -17.50 19.07 6.92
C THR A 310 -16.26 19.65 6.21
N ALA A 311 -15.32 18.80 5.80
CA ALA A 311 -14.16 19.24 5.01
C ALA A 311 -14.56 19.74 3.61
N ALA A 312 -15.51 19.07 2.95
CA ALA A 312 -16.04 19.50 1.65
C ALA A 312 -16.78 20.85 1.76
N ILE A 313 -17.58 21.05 2.80
CA ILE A 313 -18.27 22.32 3.09
C ILE A 313 -17.25 23.45 3.31
N ARG A 314 -16.17 23.22 4.07
CA ARG A 314 -15.07 24.20 4.22
C ARG A 314 -14.31 24.49 2.92
N GLY A 315 -14.36 23.58 1.94
CA GLY A 315 -13.80 23.77 0.61
C GLY A 315 -14.68 24.59 -0.33
N LEU A 316 -15.95 24.86 0.03
CA LEU A 316 -16.81 25.78 -0.69
C LEU A 316 -16.47 27.22 -0.27
N ILE A 317 -16.10 28.06 -1.23
CA ILE A 317 -15.94 29.50 -1.01
C ILE A 317 -17.31 30.06 -0.60
N HIS A 318 -17.39 30.77 0.52
CA HIS A 318 -18.65 31.29 1.00
C HIS A 318 -19.23 32.31 -0.01
N PRO A 319 -20.56 32.33 -0.29
CA PRO A 319 -21.12 33.21 -1.31
C PRO A 319 -20.85 34.70 -1.07
N SER A 320 -20.79 35.14 0.19
CA SER A 320 -20.37 36.50 0.56
C SER A 320 -18.98 36.83 0.02
N ASP A 321 -18.06 35.87 0.06
CA ASP A 321 -16.65 36.11 -0.22
C ASP A 321 -16.42 36.15 -1.73
N GLN A 322 -17.19 35.36 -2.50
CA GLN A 322 -17.26 35.53 -3.95
C GLN A 322 -17.83 36.92 -4.31
N ILE A 323 -18.94 37.33 -3.71
CA ILE A 323 -19.56 38.65 -3.95
C ILE A 323 -18.59 39.79 -3.59
N ASN A 324 -17.92 39.71 -2.44
CA ASN A 324 -16.92 40.70 -2.00
C ASN A 324 -15.73 40.76 -2.97
N ASN A 325 -15.22 39.62 -3.44
CA ASN A 325 -14.17 39.57 -4.47
C ASN A 325 -14.62 40.20 -5.80
N TYR A 326 -15.89 40.07 -6.19
CA TYR A 326 -16.42 40.74 -7.38
C TYR A 326 -16.63 42.25 -7.15
N SER A 327 -17.11 42.68 -5.97
CA SER A 327 -17.21 44.10 -5.61
C SER A 327 -15.84 44.78 -5.67
N GLN A 328 -14.84 44.23 -4.97
CA GLN A 328 -13.50 44.79 -4.95
C GLN A 328 -12.87 44.90 -6.36
N ARG A 329 -13.19 43.97 -7.27
CA ARG A 329 -12.78 44.06 -8.69
C ARG A 329 -13.48 45.21 -9.42
N ILE A 330 -14.77 45.44 -9.16
CA ILE A 330 -15.52 46.58 -9.71
C ILE A 330 -14.94 47.89 -9.17
N ASP A 331 -14.66 47.98 -7.87
CA ASP A 331 -14.10 49.16 -7.21
C ASP A 331 -12.72 49.54 -7.78
N ILE A 332 -11.84 48.56 -7.98
CA ILE A 332 -10.52 48.75 -8.62
C ILE A 332 -10.67 49.21 -10.09
N MET A 333 -11.69 48.73 -10.82
CA MET A 333 -11.93 49.18 -12.19
C MET A 333 -12.53 50.60 -12.24
N ASN A 334 -13.39 50.98 -11.29
CA ASN A 334 -13.90 52.33 -11.15
C ASN A 334 -12.77 53.32 -10.85
N GLU A 335 -11.94 53.04 -9.85
CA GLU A 335 -10.77 53.88 -9.51
C GLU A 335 -9.80 54.02 -10.70
N ARG A 336 -9.62 52.94 -11.48
CA ARG A 336 -8.82 52.96 -12.71
C ARG A 336 -9.46 53.80 -13.81
N ILE A 337 -10.78 53.75 -13.99
CA ILE A 337 -11.51 54.58 -14.95
C ILE A 337 -11.37 56.06 -14.59
N GLU A 338 -11.60 56.43 -13.32
CA GLU A 338 -11.45 57.80 -12.84
C GLU A 338 -10.04 58.35 -13.06
N LYS A 339 -9.01 57.63 -12.61
CA LYS A 339 -7.60 58.00 -12.84
C LYS A 339 -7.26 58.11 -14.32
N THR A 340 -7.82 57.25 -15.17
CA THR A 340 -7.59 57.30 -16.62
C THR A 340 -8.26 58.51 -17.25
N LEU A 341 -9.50 58.84 -16.86
CA LEU A 341 -10.22 60.04 -17.31
C LEU A 341 -9.51 61.33 -16.88
N GLN A 342 -9.08 61.42 -15.61
CA GLN A 342 -8.28 62.54 -15.10
C GLN A 342 -6.98 62.71 -15.90
N ASN A 343 -6.24 61.62 -16.13
CA ASN A 343 -5.01 61.65 -16.93
C ASN A 343 -5.27 62.08 -18.39
N ILE A 344 -6.36 61.64 -19.00
CA ILE A 344 -6.78 62.08 -20.35
C ILE A 344 -7.06 63.60 -20.33
N ILE A 345 -7.89 64.08 -19.41
CA ILE A 345 -8.24 65.52 -19.30
C ILE A 345 -6.98 66.37 -19.11
N SER A 346 -6.13 66.03 -18.14
CA SER A 346 -4.86 66.73 -17.87
C SER A 346 -3.92 66.68 -19.08
N SER A 347 -3.86 65.56 -19.82
CA SER A 347 -3.06 65.48 -21.05
C SER A 347 -3.56 66.42 -22.15
N LYS A 348 -4.88 66.58 -22.29
CA LYS A 348 -5.51 67.50 -23.27
C LYS A 348 -5.35 68.96 -22.85
N GLN A 349 -5.50 69.27 -21.56
CA GLN A 349 -5.21 70.59 -21.00
C GLN A 349 -3.73 70.96 -21.26
N ASN A 350 -2.78 70.11 -20.87
CA ASN A 350 -1.35 70.35 -21.11
C ASN A 350 -1.00 70.46 -22.60
N TYR A 351 -1.68 69.73 -23.49
CA TYR A 351 -1.53 69.90 -24.93
C TYR A 351 -2.02 71.27 -25.42
N LEU A 352 -3.18 71.75 -24.94
CA LEU A 352 -3.70 73.08 -25.25
C LEU A 352 -2.78 74.18 -24.69
N THR A 353 -2.32 74.08 -23.45
CA THR A 353 -1.36 75.01 -22.84
C THR A 353 -0.10 75.13 -23.70
N ARG A 354 0.49 73.99 -24.12
CA ARG A 354 1.67 73.96 -25.01
C ARG A 354 1.42 74.53 -26.41
N LEU A 355 0.17 74.54 -26.89
CA LEU A 355 -0.19 75.23 -28.13
C LEU A 355 -0.26 76.75 -27.90
N PHE A 356 -0.89 77.20 -26.81
CA PHE A 356 -0.95 78.62 -26.45
C PHE A 356 0.44 79.21 -26.13
N GLU A 357 1.30 78.49 -25.43
CA GLU A 357 2.71 78.87 -25.18
C GLU A 357 3.52 79.02 -26.48
N LYS A 358 3.18 78.26 -27.52
CA LYS A 358 3.80 78.36 -28.86
C LYS A 358 3.21 79.47 -29.73
N MET A 359 2.11 80.11 -29.32
CA MET A 359 1.62 81.31 -30.00
C MET A 359 2.39 82.53 -29.44
N PRO A 360 3.24 83.21 -30.25
CA PRO A 360 3.95 84.39 -29.77
C PRO A 360 2.94 85.47 -29.37
N LYS A 361 3.11 86.03 -28.17
CA LYS A 361 2.18 87.04 -27.63
C LYS A 361 2.07 88.23 -28.60
N PRO A 362 0.89 88.88 -28.74
CA PRO A 362 0.75 90.05 -29.60
C PRO A 362 1.79 91.14 -29.30
N GLU A 363 2.07 91.35 -28.02
CA GLU A 363 3.13 92.21 -27.48
C GLU A 363 4.51 91.90 -28.10
N GLN A 364 4.92 90.63 -28.13
CA GLN A 364 6.22 90.22 -28.68
C GLN A 364 6.29 90.40 -30.20
N LYS A 365 5.17 90.23 -30.91
CA LYS A 365 5.11 90.59 -32.34
C LYS A 365 5.25 92.11 -32.54
N LEU A 366 4.59 92.91 -31.70
CA LEU A 366 4.68 94.38 -31.75
C LEU A 366 6.09 94.89 -31.45
N THR A 367 6.77 94.36 -30.41
CA THR A 367 8.17 94.75 -30.11
C THR A 367 9.13 94.36 -31.24
N ASN A 368 8.96 93.19 -31.85
CA ASN A 368 9.81 92.76 -32.97
C ASN A 368 9.58 93.58 -34.25
N ILE A 369 8.36 94.07 -34.46
CA ILE A 369 8.05 95.02 -35.54
C ILE A 369 8.66 96.39 -35.22
N GLN A 370 8.57 96.87 -33.97
CA GLN A 370 9.19 98.13 -33.53
C GLN A 370 10.73 98.10 -33.67
N SER A 371 11.40 97.02 -33.26
CA SER A 371 12.86 96.88 -33.45
C SER A 371 13.23 96.85 -34.94
N SER A 372 12.46 96.11 -35.76
CA SER A 372 12.65 96.08 -37.22
C SER A 372 12.52 97.47 -37.87
N ILE A 373 11.60 98.31 -37.38
CA ILE A 373 11.44 99.70 -37.84
C ILE A 373 12.62 100.58 -37.41
N ILE A 374 13.10 100.43 -36.17
CA ILE A 374 14.29 101.14 -35.68
C ILE A 374 15.52 100.77 -36.51
N GLU A 375 15.78 99.48 -36.70
CA GLU A 375 16.89 98.98 -37.53
C GLU A 375 16.77 99.41 -39.00
N ALA A 376 15.56 99.54 -39.55
CA ALA A 376 15.36 100.08 -40.90
C ALA A 376 15.68 101.59 -40.96
N ASN A 377 15.29 102.36 -39.94
CA ASN A 377 15.54 103.80 -39.86
C ASN A 377 17.04 104.11 -39.66
N GLU A 378 17.72 103.37 -38.79
CA GLU A 378 19.19 103.46 -38.61
C GLU A 378 19.95 103.19 -39.91
N ARG A 379 19.60 102.10 -40.62
CA ARG A 379 20.17 101.78 -41.95
C ARG A 379 19.88 102.85 -42.99
N MET A 380 18.68 103.46 -42.96
CA MET A 380 18.31 104.54 -43.86
C MET A 380 19.17 105.79 -43.63
N LYS A 381 19.34 106.24 -42.38
CA LYS A 381 20.21 107.38 -42.04
C LYS A 381 21.65 107.17 -42.51
N ALA A 382 22.27 106.04 -42.14
CA ALA A 382 23.64 105.73 -42.50
C ALA A 382 23.85 105.66 -44.03
N GLN A 383 22.85 105.19 -44.78
CA GLN A 383 22.90 105.18 -46.24
C GLN A 383 22.71 106.58 -46.85
N ILE A 384 21.89 107.46 -46.24
CA ILE A 384 21.75 108.87 -46.66
C ILE A 384 23.08 109.61 -46.45
N GLU A 385 23.66 109.54 -45.26
CA GLU A 385 24.96 110.17 -44.92
C GLU A 385 26.06 109.72 -45.88
N LYS A 386 26.20 108.41 -46.10
CA LYS A 386 27.16 107.83 -47.04
C LYS A 386 26.95 108.31 -48.48
N THR A 387 25.70 108.49 -48.90
CA THR A 387 25.37 108.97 -50.26
C THR A 387 25.71 110.45 -50.43
N LEU A 388 25.43 111.27 -49.41
CA LEU A 388 25.78 112.69 -49.39
C LEU A 388 27.31 112.88 -49.45
N LEU A 389 28.06 112.19 -48.59
CA LEU A 389 29.52 112.28 -48.50
C LEU A 389 30.21 111.84 -49.81
N ASN A 390 29.69 110.79 -50.48
CA ASN A 390 30.14 110.40 -51.83
C ASN A 390 29.88 111.50 -52.88
N SER A 391 28.76 112.24 -52.77
CA SER A 391 28.43 113.33 -53.70
C SER A 391 29.35 114.54 -53.53
N GLU A 392 29.70 114.91 -52.29
CA GLU A 392 30.67 115.97 -51.99
C GLU A 392 32.06 115.64 -52.54
N GLN A 393 32.54 114.42 -52.32
CA GLN A 393 33.81 113.94 -52.88
C GLN A 393 33.81 113.95 -54.42
N THR A 394 32.66 113.68 -55.04
CA THR A 394 32.50 113.73 -56.50
C THR A 394 32.59 115.16 -57.03
N VAL A 395 31.96 116.13 -56.36
CA VAL A 395 32.04 117.56 -56.71
C VAL A 395 33.48 118.08 -56.54
N LEU A 396 34.13 117.77 -55.41
CA LEU A 396 35.54 118.11 -55.16
C LEU A 396 36.48 117.58 -56.26
N ARG A 397 36.28 116.32 -56.70
CA ARG A 397 37.10 115.73 -57.77
C ARG A 397 36.92 116.44 -59.10
N TYR A 398 35.71 116.90 -59.45
CA TYR A 398 35.49 117.67 -60.68
C TYR A 398 36.11 119.08 -60.59
N GLY A 399 36.08 119.74 -59.43
CA GLY A 399 36.80 121.00 -59.22
C GLY A 399 38.31 120.86 -59.42
N GLN A 400 38.93 119.85 -58.79
CA GLN A 400 40.37 119.59 -58.92
C GLN A 400 40.80 119.26 -60.36
N LEU A 401 39.95 118.58 -61.14
CA LEU A 401 40.18 118.34 -62.57
C LEU A 401 40.13 119.63 -63.38
N LEU A 402 39.22 120.56 -63.06
CA LEU A 402 39.11 121.85 -63.73
C LEU A 402 40.39 122.70 -63.56
N ASP A 403 40.91 122.76 -62.34
CA ASP A 403 42.17 123.48 -62.04
C ASP A 403 43.40 122.84 -62.69
N ALA A 404 43.41 121.52 -62.89
CA ALA A 404 44.54 120.79 -63.46
C ALA A 404 44.80 121.11 -64.95
N PHE A 405 43.76 121.45 -65.71
CA PHE A 405 43.87 121.81 -67.14
C PHE A 405 43.99 123.34 -67.39
N SER A 406 44.14 124.15 -66.35
CA SER A 406 44.28 125.60 -66.45
C SER A 406 45.67 126.03 -66.95
N PHE A 407 45.74 126.73 -68.09
CA PHE A 407 47.00 127.18 -68.69
C PHE A 407 47.83 128.11 -67.77
N LYS A 408 47.19 128.80 -66.82
CA LYS A 408 47.86 129.68 -65.84
C LYS A 408 48.93 128.93 -65.03
N ARG A 409 48.68 127.66 -64.71
CA ARG A 409 49.56 126.78 -63.93
C ARG A 409 50.81 126.30 -64.68
N VAL A 410 50.88 126.57 -65.99
CA VAL A 410 52.07 126.35 -66.83
C VAL A 410 52.99 127.58 -66.76
N LEU A 411 52.42 128.79 -66.73
CA LEU A 411 53.18 130.04 -66.56
C LEU A 411 53.84 130.12 -65.17
N GLU A 412 53.16 129.66 -64.11
CA GLU A 412 53.74 129.53 -62.75
C GLU A 412 55.05 128.73 -62.70
N LYS A 413 55.27 127.81 -63.64
CA LYS A 413 56.46 126.95 -63.70
C LYS A 413 57.64 127.58 -64.44
N GLY A 414 57.61 128.89 -64.69
CA GLY A 414 58.69 129.64 -65.34
C GLY A 414 58.70 129.54 -66.87
N PHE A 415 57.70 128.90 -67.48
CA PHE A 415 57.53 128.90 -68.93
C PHE A 415 56.88 130.21 -69.39
N VAL A 416 57.31 130.69 -70.55
CA VAL A 416 56.90 131.99 -71.11
C VAL A 416 56.05 131.75 -72.34
N LEU A 417 54.87 132.37 -72.41
CA LEU A 417 54.05 132.31 -73.62
C LEU A 417 54.57 133.34 -74.63
N VAL A 418 55.26 132.84 -75.66
CA VAL A 418 55.72 133.65 -76.79
C VAL A 418 54.52 133.99 -77.67
N THR A 419 54.34 135.26 -77.99
CA THR A 419 53.25 135.76 -78.84
C THR A 419 53.76 136.76 -79.87
N ASP A 420 53.17 136.76 -81.06
CA ASP A 420 53.36 137.85 -82.04
C ASP A 420 52.73 139.17 -81.53
N ARG A 421 53.03 140.30 -82.18
CA ARG A 421 52.32 141.59 -81.98
C ARG A 421 50.80 141.47 -82.01
N LYS A 422 50.21 140.52 -82.75
CA LYS A 422 48.76 140.26 -82.78
C LYS A 422 48.24 139.38 -81.63
N GLY A 423 49.10 138.94 -80.70
CA GLY A 423 48.71 138.16 -79.51
C GLY A 423 48.53 136.66 -79.74
N ASN A 424 48.74 136.16 -80.97
CA ASN A 424 48.70 134.74 -81.28
C ASN A 424 49.96 134.03 -80.75
N PRO A 425 49.85 132.82 -80.15
CA PRO A 425 50.99 132.12 -79.57
C PRO A 425 51.87 131.49 -80.66
N VAL A 426 53.14 131.92 -80.70
CA VAL A 426 54.18 131.42 -81.59
C VAL A 426 54.71 130.11 -81.00
N LYS A 427 54.61 129.00 -81.75
CA LYS A 427 54.89 127.65 -81.21
C LYS A 427 56.14 127.02 -81.78
N GLN A 428 56.55 127.40 -82.99
CA GLN A 428 57.75 126.92 -83.65
C GLN A 428 58.58 128.12 -84.12
N SER A 429 59.90 128.00 -84.10
CA SER A 429 60.80 129.12 -84.44
C SER A 429 60.75 129.53 -85.92
N GLN A 430 60.07 128.75 -86.76
CA GLN A 430 59.81 129.04 -88.18
C GLN A 430 58.56 129.91 -88.39
N ASP A 431 57.72 130.09 -87.36
CA ASP A 431 56.47 130.88 -87.44
C ASP A 431 56.72 132.42 -87.41
N ALA A 432 57.98 132.86 -87.33
CA ALA A 432 58.38 134.27 -87.22
C ALA A 432 59.61 134.57 -88.10
N GLU A 433 59.59 135.72 -88.79
CA GLU A 433 60.69 136.12 -89.68
C GLU A 433 61.94 136.59 -88.89
N PRO A 434 63.17 136.34 -89.39
CA PRO A 434 64.40 136.86 -88.77
C PRO A 434 64.36 138.38 -88.62
N GLY A 435 64.71 138.90 -87.43
CA GLY A 435 64.58 140.33 -87.11
C GLY A 435 63.21 140.75 -86.55
N ALA A 436 62.21 139.87 -86.43
CA ALA A 436 60.89 140.23 -85.93
C ALA A 436 60.85 140.53 -84.40
N TYR A 437 59.97 141.46 -83.99
CA TYR A 437 59.71 141.79 -82.59
C TYR A 437 58.58 140.92 -81.99
N ILE A 438 58.91 140.12 -80.98
CA ILE A 438 58.00 139.20 -80.29
C ILE A 438 57.66 139.68 -78.87
N ASN A 439 56.45 139.35 -78.40
CA ASN A 439 55.96 139.61 -77.05
C ASN A 439 56.06 138.35 -76.18
N LEU A 440 56.82 138.44 -75.10
CA LEU A 440 57.00 137.41 -74.08
C LEU A 440 56.07 137.66 -72.89
N GLN A 441 55.10 136.76 -72.65
CA GLN A 441 54.24 136.81 -71.47
C GLN A 441 54.69 135.79 -70.42
N PHE A 442 55.17 136.31 -69.29
CA PHE A 442 55.47 135.57 -68.06
C PHE A 442 54.20 135.42 -67.20
N TYR A 443 54.34 134.80 -66.04
CA TYR A 443 53.27 134.71 -65.03
C TYR A 443 52.83 136.08 -64.49
N ASP A 444 53.79 137.00 -64.33
CA ASP A 444 53.64 138.31 -63.69
C ASP A 444 53.61 139.49 -64.69
N ALA A 445 54.45 139.45 -65.73
CA ALA A 445 54.72 140.58 -66.61
C ALA A 445 54.76 140.23 -68.11
N LYS A 446 54.73 141.28 -68.95
CA LYS A 446 55.02 141.18 -70.39
C LYS A 446 56.29 141.97 -70.74
N ARG A 447 57.11 141.40 -71.62
CA ARG A 447 58.32 142.04 -72.18
C ARG A 447 58.37 141.83 -73.70
N GLN A 448 59.18 142.63 -74.38
CA GLN A 448 59.40 142.52 -75.82
C GLN A 448 60.85 142.09 -76.08
N ALA A 449 61.05 141.27 -77.11
CA ALA A 449 62.36 140.84 -77.59
C ALA A 449 62.39 140.89 -79.13
N GLN A 450 63.57 140.82 -79.72
CA GLN A 450 63.77 140.75 -81.17
C GLN A 450 64.57 139.49 -81.49
N LEU A 451 64.27 138.83 -82.60
CA LEU A 451 64.98 137.63 -83.07
C LEU A 451 66.18 138.02 -83.93
N ASP A 452 67.31 137.33 -83.78
CA ASP A 452 68.54 137.63 -84.51
C ASP A 452 68.44 137.32 -86.03
N PRO A 453 69.17 138.06 -86.89
CA PRO A 453 69.29 137.76 -88.32
C PRO A 453 70.36 136.68 -88.60
N ASP A 454 70.22 135.97 -89.71
CA ASP A 454 70.73 134.60 -89.82
C ASP A 454 72.22 134.44 -90.19
N THR A 455 72.83 133.39 -89.62
CA THR A 455 74.15 132.79 -89.87
C THR A 455 75.45 133.51 -89.44
N LEU A 456 76.19 132.84 -88.54
CA LEU A 456 77.66 132.69 -88.61
C LEU A 456 78.09 131.40 -87.89
N ASN A 457 79.31 130.90 -88.15
CA ASN A 457 79.69 129.48 -88.02
C ASN A 457 80.45 129.07 -86.73
N THR A 458 80.25 127.81 -86.31
CA THR A 458 81.14 126.95 -85.47
C THR A 458 81.43 127.42 -84.02
N VAL A 459 81.47 126.55 -82.99
CA VAL A 459 82.55 125.59 -82.63
C VAL A 459 82.09 124.70 -81.44
N ASP A 460 82.66 123.50 -81.29
CA ASP A 460 82.44 122.57 -80.17
C ASP A 460 82.91 123.05 -78.77
N ASN A 461 82.22 122.59 -77.71
CA ASN A 461 82.77 121.80 -76.57
C ASN A 461 81.62 121.48 -75.58
N LYS A 462 81.48 120.26 -75.00
CA LYS A 462 82.20 119.74 -73.79
C LYS A 462 82.26 120.79 -72.67
N GLY A 463 81.84 120.59 -71.44
CA GLY A 463 81.46 119.41 -70.64
C GLY A 463 81.04 119.93 -69.25
N ASP A 464 80.94 119.14 -68.19
CA ASP A 464 81.36 117.74 -68.05
C ASP A 464 80.38 116.98 -67.11
N ASN A 465 80.47 115.64 -67.10
CA ASN A 465 79.65 114.76 -66.26
C ASN A 465 80.43 114.26 -65.03
N SER A 466 79.72 114.07 -63.91
CA SER A 466 80.11 113.06 -62.91
C SER A 466 78.90 112.48 -62.17
N SER A 467 78.17 111.59 -62.84
CA SER A 467 77.27 110.63 -62.18
C SER A 467 78.07 109.49 -61.53
N GLU A 468 77.52 108.82 -60.51
CA GLU A 468 77.34 107.34 -60.39
C GLU A 468 76.43 107.09 -59.15
N LYS A 469 75.30 106.36 -59.23
CA LYS A 469 75.09 104.88 -59.31
C LYS A 469 75.44 104.15 -57.99
N ARG A 470 74.79 103.08 -57.52
CA ARG A 470 73.88 101.99 -58.02
C ARG A 470 72.97 101.57 -56.81
N GLU A 471 72.06 100.58 -56.74
CA GLU A 471 71.03 99.80 -57.50
C GLU A 471 70.37 98.85 -56.41
N ILE A 472 69.35 97.97 -56.54
CA ILE A 472 68.48 97.48 -57.63
C ILE A 472 67.07 97.05 -57.10
N SER A 473 66.10 96.92 -58.01
CA SER A 473 64.74 96.27 -57.98
C SER A 473 64.66 94.79 -57.47
N LYS A 474 63.55 94.00 -57.32
CA LYS A 474 62.18 93.79 -57.94
C LYS A 474 61.26 93.10 -56.88
N GLN A 475 59.92 92.97 -56.88
CA GLN A 475 58.77 93.05 -57.85
C GLN A 475 58.29 91.70 -58.47
N LYS A 476 56.94 91.50 -58.59
CA LYS A 476 56.14 90.35 -59.16
C LYS A 476 55.99 89.08 -58.27
N GLU A 477 54.92 88.23 -58.31
CA GLU A 477 53.57 88.28 -58.92
C GLU A 477 52.55 87.22 -58.34
N ASN A 478 51.24 87.50 -58.48
CA ASN A 478 50.06 86.60 -58.68
C ASN A 478 49.74 85.32 -57.81
N ASN A 479 48.59 85.40 -57.11
CA ASN A 479 47.37 84.55 -57.29
C ASN A 479 47.44 83.01 -57.42
N LYS A 480 46.91 82.26 -56.42
CA LYS A 480 45.67 81.41 -56.53
C LYS A 480 45.33 80.48 -55.33
N LYS A 481 44.03 80.44 -55.00
CA LYS A 481 43.18 79.28 -54.59
C LYS A 481 43.41 78.46 -53.28
N ASN A 482 42.26 78.18 -52.65
CA ASN A 482 41.78 76.91 -52.06
C ASN A 482 42.12 76.49 -50.60
N LYS A 483 41.06 76.61 -49.76
CA LYS A 483 40.33 75.50 -49.07
C LYS A 483 40.96 74.91 -47.79
N ILE A 484 40.11 74.21 -47.00
CA ILE A 484 40.41 73.53 -45.71
C ILE A 484 40.48 74.59 -44.56
N GLU A 485 39.94 74.39 -43.35
CA GLU A 485 39.76 73.18 -42.53
C GLU A 485 38.31 72.73 -42.22
N LEU A 486 38.18 71.41 -42.02
CA LEU A 486 37.24 70.81 -41.07
C LEU A 486 38.08 70.16 -39.95
N GLN A 487 37.64 70.24 -38.69
CA GLN A 487 37.37 69.07 -37.83
C GLN A 487 37.03 69.48 -36.38
N PRO A 488 35.99 68.90 -35.76
CA PRO A 488 35.92 68.75 -34.32
C PRO A 488 36.66 67.47 -33.88
N LYS A 489 37.29 67.49 -32.70
CA LYS A 489 37.68 66.26 -31.99
C LYS A 489 36.39 65.56 -31.54
N LEU A 490 36.14 64.33 -31.98
CA LEU A 490 36.59 63.04 -31.43
C LEU A 490 35.91 62.65 -30.10
N PHE A 491 35.68 61.35 -29.98
CA PHE A 491 35.12 60.62 -28.84
C PHE A 491 36.03 60.69 -27.61
#